data_AF-A0A2D5EJZ7-F1
#
_entry.id   AF-A0A2D5EJZ7-F1
#
_cell.length_a   1.000
_cell.length_b   1.000
_cell.length_c   1.000
_cell.angle_alpha   90.00
_cell.angle_beta   90.00
_cell.angle_gamma   90.00
#
_symmetry.space_group_name_H-M   'P 1'
#
loop_
_entity.id
_entity.type
_entity.pdbx_description
1 polymer ?
#
loop_
_entity_poly.entity_id
_entity_poly.type
_entity_poly.pdbx_seq_one_letter_code
_entity_poly.pdbx_strand_id
1 'polypeptide(L)'
;AFVATLGLPPFDAWHEILKERLQQRFGEGYNYTYLIPGLQKVAQAAGRVIRTPEDRGVIWLIDDRFLKRPVRGLLPTWWFTNT
;
A
#
# COMPACT_ATOMS: atom_id res chain seq x y z
N ALA A 1 -15.73 -1.85 -1.87
CA ALA A 1 -14.64 -2.20 -2.81
C ALA A 1 -13.85 -3.38 -2.27
N PHE A 2 -13.16 -4.11 -3.15
CA PHE A 2 -12.32 -5.24 -2.79
C PHE A 2 -10.90 -5.00 -3.31
N VAL A 3 -9.91 -5.19 -2.44
CA VAL A 3 -8.48 -5.07 -2.75
C VAL A 3 -7.83 -6.38 -2.35
N ALA A 4 -7.51 -7.21 -3.34
CA ALA A 4 -7.05 -8.60 -3.11
C ALA A 4 -5.52 -8.76 -2.99
N THR A 5 -4.76 -7.67 -3.05
CA THR A 5 -3.30 -7.67 -2.98
C THR A 5 -2.79 -6.26 -2.70
N LEU A 6 -1.50 -6.13 -2.36
CA LEU A 6 -0.85 -4.83 -2.17
C LEU A 6 -0.66 -4.03 -3.47
N GLY A 7 -1.01 -4.59 -4.64
CA GLY A 7 -0.85 -3.91 -5.93
C GLY A 7 0.60 -3.54 -6.26
N LEU A 8 1.54 -4.37 -5.79
CA LEU A 8 2.98 -4.13 -5.96
C LEU A 8 3.31 -4.01 -7.46
N PRO A 9 4.24 -3.12 -7.81
CA PRO A 9 4.88 -3.13 -9.13
C PRO A 9 5.46 -4.52 -9.47
N PRO A 10 5.58 -4.86 -10.76
CA PRO A 10 6.13 -6.15 -11.17
C PRO A 10 7.60 -6.30 -10.74
N PHE A 11 7.99 -7.55 -10.46
CA PHE A 11 9.38 -7.90 -10.16
C PHE A 11 10.12 -8.20 -11.47
N ASP A 12 10.51 -7.14 -12.18
CA ASP A 12 11.26 -7.22 -13.42
C ASP A 12 12.66 -6.58 -13.28
N ALA A 13 13.50 -6.72 -14.30
CA ALA A 13 14.86 -6.21 -14.29
C ALA A 13 14.93 -4.69 -14.07
N TRP A 14 13.93 -3.95 -14.54
CA TRP A 14 13.87 -2.50 -14.35
C TRP A 14 13.63 -2.13 -12.88
N HIS A 15 12.67 -2.77 -12.21
CA HIS A 15 12.39 -2.51 -10.81
C HIS A 15 13.52 -2.98 -9.90
N GLU A 16 14.25 -4.05 -10.27
CA GLU A 16 15.44 -4.46 -9.53
C GLU A 16 16.55 -3.41 -9.58
N ILE A 17 16.84 -2.82 -10.75
CA ILE A 17 17.80 -1.71 -10.86
C ILE A 17 17.31 -0.50 -10.06
N LEU A 18 16.01 -0.18 -10.12
CA LEU A 18 15.44 0.92 -9.35
C LEU A 18 15.59 0.69 -7.84
N LYS A 19 15.33 -0.53 -7.37
CA LYS A 19 15.51 -0.95 -5.98
C LYS A 19 16.93 -0.74 -5.51
N GLU A 20 17.91 -1.18 -6.30
CA GLU A 20 19.33 -1.00 -5.97
C GLU A 20 19.72 0.47 -5.86
N ARG A 21 19.27 1.31 -6.81
CA ARG A 21 19.55 2.76 -6.79
C ARG A 21 18.91 3.44 -5.58
N LEU A 22 17.66 3.11 -5.27
CA LEU A 22 16.95 3.68 -4.12
C LEU A 22 17.52 3.17 -2.80
N GLN A 23 18.03 1.93 -2.77
CA GLN A 23 18.75 1.39 -1.62
C GLN A 23 20.03 2.19 -1.36
N GLN A 24 20.85 2.42 -2.38
CA GLN A 24 22.09 3.18 -2.25
C GLN A 24 21.84 4.62 -1.80
N ARG A 25 20.76 5.24 -2.29
CA ARG A 25 20.46 6.64 -2.00
C ARG A 25 19.75 6.88 -0.68
N PHE A 26 18.85 5.98 -0.27
CA PHE A 26 17.93 6.21 0.84
C PHE A 26 17.89 5.09 1.88
N GLY A 27 18.60 3.99 1.68
CA GLY A 27 18.65 2.86 2.62
C GLY A 27 17.41 1.96 2.62
N GLU A 28 16.38 2.29 1.83
CA GLU A 28 15.04 1.68 1.89
C GLU A 28 14.53 1.29 0.49
N GLY A 29 15.38 0.64 -0.31
CA GLY A 29 15.15 0.39 -1.73
C GLY A 29 13.88 -0.40 -2.01
N TYR A 30 13.59 -1.42 -1.21
CA TYR A 30 12.36 -2.20 -1.34
C TYR A 30 11.10 -1.37 -1.07
N ASN A 31 11.15 -0.54 -0.02
CA ASN A 31 9.99 0.26 0.38
C ASN A 31 9.63 1.29 -0.69
N TYR A 32 10.64 1.99 -1.22
CA TYR A 32 10.41 3.00 -2.26
C TYR A 32 10.09 2.41 -3.63
N THR A 33 10.58 1.21 -3.94
CA THR A 33 10.31 0.59 -5.25
C THR A 33 8.96 -0.11 -5.28
N TYR A 34 8.61 -0.85 -4.22
CA TYR A 34 7.48 -1.77 -4.25
C TYR A 34 6.38 -1.39 -3.28
N LEU A 35 6.72 -1.23 -2.00
CA LEU A 35 5.70 -1.17 -0.94
C LEU A 35 4.90 0.14 -0.99
N ILE A 36 5.58 1.28 -0.95
CA ILE A 36 4.95 2.60 -0.92
C ILE A 36 4.10 2.82 -2.20
N PRO A 37 4.62 2.57 -3.42
CA PRO A 37 3.80 2.68 -4.63
C PRO A 37 2.58 1.76 -4.65
N GLY A 38 2.72 0.52 -4.15
CA GLY A 38 1.59 -0.41 -4.04
C GLY A 38 0.49 0.11 -3.11
N LEU A 39 0.87 0.55 -1.91
CA LEU A 39 -0.07 1.06 -0.92
C LEU A 39 -0.73 2.38 -1.33
N GLN A 40 -0.03 3.24 -2.08
CA GLN A 40 -0.65 4.42 -2.70
C GLN A 40 -1.80 4.04 -3.63
N LYS A 41 -1.66 2.98 -4.45
CA LYS A 41 -2.74 2.48 -5.30
C LYS A 41 -3.91 1.94 -4.46
N VAL A 42 -3.62 1.25 -3.36
CA VAL A 42 -4.66 0.77 -2.41
C VAL A 42 -5.42 1.96 -1.81
N ALA A 43 -4.73 2.98 -1.32
CA ALA A 43 -5.33 4.17 -0.75
C ALA A 43 -6.18 4.94 -1.77
N GLN A 44 -5.70 5.05 -3.02
CA GLN A 44 -6.47 5.66 -4.11
C GLN A 44 -7.75 4.86 -4.43
N ALA A 45 -7.67 3.53 -4.48
CA ALA A 45 -8.84 2.69 -4.70
C ALA A 45 -9.86 2.81 -3.56
N ALA A 46 -9.39 2.88 -2.32
CA ALA A 46 -10.22 3.15 -1.15
C ALA A 46 -10.89 4.52 -1.20
N GLY A 47 -10.17 5.57 -1.60
CA GLY A 47 -10.71 6.93 -1.73
C GLY A 47 -11.80 7.07 -2.81
N ARG A 48 -11.97 6.08 -3.70
CA ARG A 48 -13.11 6.07 -4.63
C ARG A 48 -14.43 5.68 -3.97
N VAL A 49 -14.38 5.04 -2.80
CA VAL A 49 -15.53 4.50 -2.06
C VAL A 49 -16.19 5.57 -1.18
N ILE A 50 -15.40 6.48 -0.61
CA ILE A 50 -15.87 7.56 0.27
C ILE A 50 -15.30 8.87 -0.30
N ARG A 51 -16.17 9.74 -0.85
CA ARG A 51 -15.79 11.02 -1.49
C ARG A 51 -16.35 12.24 -0.77
N THR A 52 -17.42 12.06 0.01
CA THR A 52 -18.02 13.08 0.87
C THR A 52 -18.05 12.63 2.32
N PRO A 53 -18.23 13.55 3.29
CA PRO A 53 -18.37 13.19 4.72
C PRO A 53 -19.58 12.30 5.02
N GLU A 54 -20.62 12.35 4.20
CA GLU A 54 -21.87 11.59 4.38
C GLU A 54 -21.80 10.19 3.76
N ASP A 55 -20.82 9.95 2.87
CA ASP A 55 -20.65 8.67 2.19
C ASP A 55 -20.36 7.56 3.20
N ARG A 56 -21.06 6.43 3.01
CA ARG A 56 -20.81 5.19 3.75
C ARG A 56 -20.43 4.09 2.77
N GLY A 57 -19.36 3.38 3.07
CA GLY A 57 -18.93 2.26 2.24
C GLY A 57 -17.98 1.34 2.98
N VAL A 58 -17.83 0.12 2.45
CA VAL A 58 -16.95 -0.91 2.99
C VAL A 58 -15.82 -1.20 2.00
N ILE A 59 -14.59 -1.30 2.52
CA ILE A 59 -13.41 -1.74 1.77
C ILE A 59 -12.93 -3.05 2.37
N TRP A 60 -12.89 -4.09 1.55
CA TRP A 60 -12.33 -5.38 1.92
C TRP A 60 -10.86 -5.44 1.48
N LEU A 61 -9.96 -5.62 2.45
CA LEU A 61 -8.54 -5.84 2.23
C LEU A 61 -8.26 -7.34 2.37
N ILE A 62 -8.04 -8.04 1.25
CA ILE A 62 -7.97 -9.50 1.19
C ILE A 62 -6.52 -9.92 0.92
N ASP A 63 -5.65 -9.68 1.91
CA ASP A 63 -4.25 -10.13 1.91
C ASP A 63 -3.67 -9.99 3.33
N ASP A 64 -3.12 -11.05 3.91
CA ASP A 64 -2.57 -11.03 5.28
C ASP A 64 -1.46 -9.99 5.47
N ARG A 65 -0.79 -9.59 4.38
CA ARG A 65 0.23 -8.54 4.43
C ARG A 65 -0.34 -7.21 4.91
N PHE A 66 -1.64 -6.93 4.74
CA PHE A 66 -2.29 -5.75 5.31
C PHE A 66 -2.26 -5.73 6.84
N LEU A 67 -2.06 -6.86 7.50
CA LEU A 67 -1.97 -6.96 8.96
C LEU A 67 -0.52 -6.78 9.47
N LYS A 68 0.50 -6.84 8.60
CA LYS A 68 1.91 -6.68 8.98
C LYS A 68 2.19 -5.23 9.40
N ARG A 69 2.96 -5.04 10.47
CA ARG A 69 3.31 -3.71 11.00
C ARG A 69 3.82 -2.71 9.95
N PRO A 70 4.76 -3.06 9.04
CA PRO A 70 5.24 -2.11 8.04
C PRO A 70 4.16 -1.65 7.06
N VAL A 71 3.16 -2.50 6.79
CA VAL A 71 2.05 -2.18 5.89
C VAL A 71 0.99 -1.34 6.60
N ARG A 72 0.58 -1.76 7.80
CA ARG A 72 -0.40 -1.02 8.62
C ARG A 72 0.06 0.39 8.91
N GLY A 73 1.35 0.58 9.21
CA GLY A 73 1.92 1.91 9.50
C GLY A 73 1.94 2.88 8.32
N LEU A 74 1.74 2.39 7.09
CA LEU A 74 1.70 3.19 5.87
C LEU A 74 0.27 3.46 5.36
N LEU A 75 -0.75 2.87 6.01
CA LEU A 75 -2.16 3.07 5.71
C LEU A 75 -2.80 3.98 6.77
N PRO A 76 -3.96 4.60 6.50
CA PRO A 76 -4.63 5.43 7.48
C PRO A 76 -4.95 4.64 8.75
N THR A 77 -4.52 5.16 9.90
CA THR A 77 -4.62 4.43 11.19
C THR A 77 -6.06 4.09 11.56
N TRP A 78 -7.01 4.95 11.21
CA TRP A 78 -8.44 4.76 11.45
C TRP A 78 -9.06 3.56 10.70
N TRP A 79 -8.35 2.95 9.74
CA TRP A 79 -8.81 1.72 9.07
C TRP A 79 -8.72 0.49 9.98
N PHE A 80 -7.86 0.55 11.00
CA PHE A 80 -7.65 -0.56 11.91
C PHE A 80 -8.16 -0.14 13.29
N THR A 81 -9.07 -0.92 13.85
CA THR A 81 -9.48 -0.73 15.25
C THR A 81 -8.27 -0.97 16.14
N ASN A 82 -8.00 -0.03 17.06
CA ASN A 82 -7.04 -0.25 18.15
C ASN A 82 -7.53 -1.45 18.96
N THR A 83 -6.92 -2.61 18.70
CA THR A 83 -7.15 -3.86 19.40
C THR A 83 -5.80 -4.37 19.86
#